data_AF-A0A117JMD9-F1
#
_entry.id   AF-A0A117JMD9-F1
#
_cell.length_a   1.000
_cell.length_b   1.000
_cell.length_c   1.000
_cell.angle_alpha   90.00
_cell.angle_beta   90.00
_cell.angle_gamma   90.00
#
_symmetry.space_group_name_H-M   'P 1'
#
loop_
_entity.id
_entity.type
_entity.pdbx_description
1 polymer ?
#
loop_
_entity_poly.entity_id
_entity_poly.type
_entity_poly.pdbx_seq_one_letter_code
_entity_poly.pdbx_strand_id
1 'polypeptide(L)'
;MPFVAPFGREFVAWAPAPVRRDWMVAAGPVNDVYRARMPKVLDEITRRGYGIERLSDPLLKVFAALLAVEDGDAPDPVAVRLAGAVAELTVVDFLPGELAEVEHSPLATVSAPIFDTDGNVVLTVSAQPYSRLTLERVRAIGEHMLDFAERAGTAVAQQVSTPDRANRGS
;
A
#
# COMPACT_ATOMS: atom_id res chain seq x y z
N MET A 1 9.62 5.95 0.15
CA MET A 1 8.22 6.20 -0.24
C MET A 1 7.53 6.95 0.90
N PRO A 2 6.78 8.05 0.66
CA PRO A 2 6.14 8.82 1.71
C PRO A 2 4.99 8.05 2.38
N PHE A 3 4.78 8.24 3.68
CA PHE A 3 3.69 7.58 4.44
C PHE A 3 2.46 8.50 4.54
N VAL A 4 1.82 8.74 3.40
CA VAL A 4 0.61 9.58 3.25
C VAL A 4 -0.28 8.99 2.17
N ALA A 5 -1.59 9.21 2.22
CA ALA A 5 -2.51 8.63 1.24
C ALA A 5 -2.17 9.04 -0.22
N PRO A 6 -2.24 8.10 -1.20
CA PRO A 6 -2.70 6.71 -1.09
C PRO A 6 -1.60 5.69 -0.69
N PHE A 7 -0.38 6.15 -0.41
CA PHE A 7 0.77 5.30 -0.14
C PHE A 7 0.73 4.72 1.26
N GLY A 8 1.20 3.47 1.39
CA GLY A 8 1.17 2.73 2.64
C GLY A 8 -0.23 2.31 3.09
N ARG A 9 -1.22 2.29 2.17
CA ARG A 9 -2.60 1.90 2.47
C ARG A 9 -2.71 0.52 3.12
N GLU A 10 -1.83 -0.42 2.77
CA GLU A 10 -1.77 -1.76 3.34
C GLU A 10 -1.44 -1.73 4.85
N PHE A 11 -0.67 -0.74 5.31
CA PHE A 11 -0.38 -0.56 6.74
C PHE A 11 -1.54 0.08 7.50
N VAL A 12 -2.37 0.87 6.80
CA VAL A 12 -3.44 1.66 7.39
C VAL A 12 -4.81 0.96 7.30
N ALA A 13 -4.97 0.01 6.37
CA ALA A 13 -6.22 -0.70 6.13
C ALA A 13 -6.74 -1.46 7.35
N TRP A 14 -5.88 -1.93 8.26
CA TRP A 14 -6.27 -2.56 9.53
C TRP A 14 -6.17 -1.62 10.74
N ALA A 15 -5.66 -0.40 10.56
CA ALA A 15 -5.44 0.53 11.66
C ALA A 15 -6.76 1.06 12.25
N PRO A 16 -6.76 1.51 13.52
CA PRO A 16 -7.91 2.17 14.14
C PRO A 16 -8.38 3.40 13.36
N ALA A 17 -9.68 3.71 13.46
CA ALA A 17 -10.29 4.82 12.71
C ALA A 17 -9.56 6.17 12.83
N PRO A 18 -9.04 6.58 14.01
CA PRO A 18 -8.24 7.80 14.13
C PRO A 18 -7.00 7.80 13.24
N VAL A 19 -6.25 6.69 13.19
CA VAL A 19 -5.04 6.55 12.36
C VAL A 19 -5.39 6.66 10.88
N ARG A 20 -6.48 6.03 10.44
CA ARG A 20 -6.97 6.15 9.05
C ARG A 20 -7.30 7.60 8.68
N ARG A 21 -7.91 8.35 9.60
CA ARG A 21 -8.23 9.78 9.38
C ARG A 21 -6.97 10.63 9.30
N ASP A 22 -6.02 10.44 10.21
CA ASP A 22 -4.80 11.24 10.25
C ASP A 22 -3.95 10.98 9.00
N TRP A 23 -3.85 9.73 8.55
CA TRP A 23 -3.21 9.36 7.27
C TRP A 23 -3.88 10.02 6.05
N MET A 24 -5.22 10.11 6.03
CA MET A 24 -5.95 10.83 4.99
C MET A 24 -5.73 12.35 5.03
N VAL A 25 -5.64 12.93 6.22
CA VAL A 25 -5.36 14.37 6.41
C VAL A 25 -3.94 14.71 5.96
N ALA A 26 -2.97 13.84 6.25
CA ALA A 26 -1.57 14.01 5.86
C ALA A 26 -1.35 14.06 4.34
N ALA A 27 -2.28 13.53 3.53
CA ALA A 27 -2.24 13.64 2.07
C ALA A 27 -2.50 15.06 1.55
N GLY A 28 -2.96 15.99 2.39
CA GLY A 28 -3.22 17.37 2.00
C GLY A 28 -4.51 17.53 1.18
N PRO A 29 -4.60 18.55 0.31
CA PRO A 29 -5.82 18.85 -0.43
C PRO A 29 -6.09 17.80 -1.52
N VAL A 30 -6.95 16.83 -1.22
CA VAL A 30 -7.51 15.84 -2.16
C VAL A 30 -8.96 16.17 -2.52
N ASN A 31 -9.38 15.82 -3.74
CA ASN A 31 -10.76 16.04 -4.20
C ASN A 31 -11.79 15.17 -3.45
N ASP A 32 -13.06 15.57 -3.48
CA ASP A 32 -14.14 14.89 -2.74
C ASP A 32 -14.37 13.45 -3.20
N VAL A 33 -14.14 13.18 -4.49
CA VAL A 33 -14.26 11.82 -5.05
C VAL A 33 -13.26 10.89 -4.39
N TYR A 34 -12.00 11.31 -4.29
CA TYR A 34 -10.95 10.57 -3.59
C TYR A 34 -11.29 10.39 -2.12
N ARG A 35 -11.71 11.46 -1.43
CA ARG A 35 -12.07 11.45 0.00
C ARG A 35 -13.20 10.46 0.30
N ALA A 36 -14.21 10.39 -0.56
CA ALA A 36 -15.34 9.47 -0.40
C ALA A 36 -14.99 8.02 -0.76
N ARG A 37 -13.98 7.83 -1.61
CA ARG A 37 -13.59 6.53 -2.15
C ARG A 37 -12.56 5.80 -1.30
N MET A 38 -11.56 6.50 -0.76
CA MET A 38 -10.45 5.86 -0.06
C MET A 38 -10.88 4.98 1.14
N PRO A 39 -11.86 5.38 1.99
CA PRO A 39 -12.35 4.49 3.04
C PRO A 39 -12.88 3.15 2.50
N LYS A 40 -13.61 3.18 1.37
CA LYS A 40 -14.14 1.97 0.71
C LYS A 40 -13.02 1.09 0.16
N VAL A 41 -11.92 1.70 -0.30
CA VAL A 41 -10.72 0.97 -0.71
C VAL A 41 -10.08 0.26 0.48
N LEU A 42 -9.90 0.94 1.62
CA LEU A 42 -9.34 0.32 2.82
C LEU A 42 -10.21 -0.84 3.35
N ASP A 43 -11.53 -0.68 3.31
CA ASP A 43 -12.47 -1.74 3.67
C ASP A 43 -12.37 -2.93 2.72
N GLU A 44 -12.21 -2.67 1.42
CA GLU A 44 -12.05 -3.72 0.42
C GLU A 44 -10.72 -4.46 0.56
N ILE A 45 -9.62 -3.74 0.83
CA ILE A 45 -8.31 -4.34 1.14
C ILE A 45 -8.44 -5.27 2.35
N THR A 46 -9.16 -4.83 3.39
CA THR A 46 -9.41 -5.64 4.59
C THR A 46 -10.24 -6.88 4.26
N ARG A 47 -11.31 -6.73 3.47
CA ARG A 47 -12.21 -7.82 3.08
C ARG A 47 -11.50 -8.88 2.22
N ARG A 48 -10.68 -8.43 1.27
CA ARG A 48 -9.94 -9.29 0.33
C ARG A 48 -8.64 -9.83 0.93
N GLY A 49 -8.10 -9.17 1.95
CA GLY A 49 -6.85 -9.51 2.63
C GLY A 49 -5.59 -8.88 2.02
N TYR A 50 -5.66 -8.37 0.79
CA TYR A 50 -4.50 -7.81 0.08
C TYR A 50 -4.85 -6.58 -0.76
N GLY A 51 -3.88 -5.67 -0.89
CA GLY A 51 -3.94 -4.50 -1.77
C GLY A 51 -3.59 -4.85 -3.22
N ILE A 52 -4.17 -4.11 -4.15
CA ILE A 52 -3.82 -4.17 -5.58
C ILE A 52 -3.52 -2.75 -6.03
N GLU A 53 -2.34 -2.52 -6.59
CA GLU A 53 -1.98 -1.23 -7.17
C GLU A 53 -2.09 -1.28 -8.70
N ARG A 54 -2.91 -0.38 -9.27
CA ARG A 54 -2.95 -0.19 -10.72
C ARG A 54 -1.69 0.52 -11.19
N LEU A 55 -1.06 -0.02 -12.23
CA LEU A 55 -0.03 0.70 -12.96
C LEU A 55 -0.71 1.78 -13.80
N SER A 56 -0.53 3.04 -13.42
CA SER A 56 -1.21 4.18 -14.03
C SER A 56 -0.24 5.33 -14.28
N ASP A 57 -0.54 6.18 -15.26
CA ASP A 57 0.30 7.36 -15.55
C ASP A 57 0.46 8.28 -14.33
N PRO A 58 -0.58 8.56 -13.51
CA PRO A 58 -0.40 9.31 -12.27
C PRO A 58 0.59 8.64 -11.31
N LEU A 59 0.50 7.31 -11.13
CA LEU A 59 1.44 6.58 -10.27
C LEU A 59 2.88 6.68 -10.76
N LEU A 60 3.10 6.53 -12.07
CA LEU A 60 4.43 6.68 -12.68
C LEU A 60 4.99 8.09 -12.49
N LYS A 61 4.15 9.13 -12.64
CA LYS A 61 4.55 10.52 -12.38
C LYS A 61 4.96 10.74 -10.92
N VAL A 62 4.26 10.12 -9.96
CA VAL A 62 4.64 10.16 -8.55
C VAL A 62 6.01 9.51 -8.33
N PHE A 63 6.23 8.29 -8.85
CA PHE A 63 7.53 7.62 -8.68
C PHE A 63 8.68 8.42 -9.32
N ALA A 64 8.48 8.96 -10.52
CA ALA A 64 9.49 9.81 -11.17
C ALA A 64 9.79 11.08 -10.36
N ALA A 65 8.75 11.69 -9.77
CA ALA A 65 8.90 12.84 -8.88
C ALA A 65 9.71 12.48 -7.62
N LEU A 66 9.45 11.33 -6.99
CA LEU A 66 10.18 10.88 -5.80
C LEU A 66 11.67 10.64 -6.10
N LEU A 67 11.99 9.98 -7.22
CA LEU A 67 13.38 9.74 -7.62
C LEU A 67 14.14 11.06 -7.84
N ALA A 68 13.51 12.06 -8.44
CA ALA A 68 14.13 13.36 -8.66
C ALA A 68 14.45 14.14 -7.35
N VAL A 69 13.77 13.85 -6.23
CA VAL A 69 14.09 14.45 -4.92
C VAL A 69 15.35 13.84 -4.31
N GLU A 70 15.58 12.55 -4.53
CA GLU A 70 16.74 11.83 -3.96
C GLU A 70 18.08 12.29 -4.58
N ASP A 71 18.05 12.85 -5.80
CA ASP A 71 19.22 13.37 -6.51
C ASP A 71 19.69 14.78 -6.07
N GLY A 72 19.08 15.35 -5.03
CA GLY A 72 19.65 16.50 -4.30
C GLY A 72 19.28 17.92 -4.77
N ASP A 73 18.28 18.07 -5.65
CA ASP A 73 17.75 19.38 -6.06
C ASP A 73 16.33 19.59 -5.48
N ALA A 74 16.22 20.34 -4.38
CA ALA A 74 15.01 20.55 -3.59
C ALA A 74 14.45 22.00 -3.78
N PRO A 75 13.28 22.40 -3.24
CA PRO A 75 11.98 21.74 -3.09
C PRO A 75 10.82 22.74 -3.35
N ASP A 76 10.11 22.65 -4.48
CA ASP A 76 8.74 23.25 -4.59
C ASP A 76 7.96 22.63 -5.76
N PRO A 77 8.55 22.53 -6.98
CA PRO A 77 7.82 22.01 -8.13
C PRO A 77 7.54 20.51 -8.06
N VAL A 78 8.29 19.78 -7.23
CA VAL A 78 8.19 18.33 -7.06
C VAL A 78 7.16 17.96 -6.00
N ALA A 79 7.11 18.69 -4.88
CA ALA A 79 6.06 18.55 -3.87
C ALA A 79 4.68 18.93 -4.43
N VAL A 80 4.61 20.00 -5.24
CA VAL A 80 3.39 20.39 -5.96
C VAL A 80 3.01 19.37 -7.04
N ARG A 81 3.99 18.82 -7.78
CA ARG A 81 3.72 17.72 -8.74
C ARG A 81 3.23 16.46 -8.05
N LEU A 82 3.83 16.11 -6.93
CA LEU A 82 3.46 14.97 -6.11
C LEU A 82 2.04 15.14 -5.57
N ALA A 83 1.71 16.32 -5.02
CA ALA A 83 0.37 16.64 -4.56
C ALA A 83 -0.67 16.60 -5.70
N GLY A 84 -0.34 17.14 -6.88
CA GLY A 84 -1.21 17.09 -8.06
C GLY A 84 -1.42 15.66 -8.60
N ALA A 85 -0.36 14.87 -8.70
CA ALA A 85 -0.44 13.48 -9.15
C ALA A 85 -1.16 12.57 -8.13
N VAL A 86 -1.01 12.84 -6.83
CA VAL A 86 -1.77 12.19 -5.75
C VAL A 86 -3.26 12.53 -5.85
N ALA A 87 -3.61 13.78 -6.16
CA ALA A 87 -4.98 14.21 -6.36
C ALA A 87 -5.66 13.54 -7.58
N GLU A 88 -4.88 13.19 -8.61
CA GLU A 88 -5.33 12.42 -9.78
C GLU A 88 -5.39 10.90 -9.54
N LEU A 89 -4.83 10.41 -8.42
CA LEU A 89 -4.74 8.98 -8.07
C LEU A 89 -6.03 8.47 -7.40
N THR A 90 -7.18 8.82 -7.97
CA THR A 90 -8.51 8.39 -7.49
C THR A 90 -8.71 6.87 -7.57
N VAL A 91 -7.98 6.18 -8.44
CA VAL A 91 -8.24 4.76 -8.74
C VAL A 91 -6.99 3.89 -8.51
N VAL A 92 -6.38 4.03 -7.33
CA VAL A 92 -5.19 3.25 -6.96
C VAL A 92 -5.46 1.75 -6.85
N ASP A 93 -6.64 1.38 -6.32
CA ASP A 93 -7.10 0.00 -6.10
C ASP A 93 -8.51 -0.20 -6.71
N PHE A 94 -8.97 -1.43 -6.72
CA PHE A 94 -10.27 -1.86 -7.23
C PHE A 94 -11.28 -2.03 -6.10
N LEU A 95 -12.45 -1.39 -6.26
CA LEU A 95 -13.64 -1.72 -5.47
C LEU A 95 -14.29 -3.03 -5.97
N PRO A 96 -15.19 -3.67 -5.19
CA PRO A 96 -15.79 -4.96 -5.54
C PRO A 96 -16.34 -5.06 -6.98
N GLY A 97 -17.07 -4.05 -7.44
CA GLY A 97 -17.66 -4.03 -8.78
C GLY A 97 -16.67 -3.73 -9.90
N GLU A 98 -15.47 -3.25 -9.58
CA GLU A 98 -14.44 -2.88 -10.56
C GLU A 98 -13.39 -3.97 -10.75
N LEU A 99 -13.20 -4.84 -9.75
CA LEU A 99 -12.22 -5.92 -9.83
C LEU A 99 -12.56 -6.90 -10.97
N ALA A 100 -13.83 -7.00 -11.36
CA ALA A 100 -14.25 -7.73 -12.56
C ALA A 100 -13.60 -7.20 -13.85
N GLU A 101 -13.24 -5.92 -13.87
CA GLU A 101 -12.63 -5.22 -15.00
C GLU A 101 -11.10 -5.13 -14.91
N VAL A 102 -10.48 -5.91 -14.01
CA VAL A 102 -9.04 -5.85 -13.73
C VAL A 102 -8.17 -6.08 -14.97
N GLU A 103 -8.66 -6.87 -15.93
CA GLU A 103 -7.92 -7.23 -17.14
C GLU A 103 -7.68 -6.02 -18.07
N HIS A 104 -8.51 -4.98 -17.94
CA HIS A 104 -8.36 -3.73 -18.68
C HIS A 104 -7.25 -2.83 -18.13
N SER A 105 -6.73 -3.11 -16.93
CA SER A 105 -5.74 -2.29 -16.23
C SER A 105 -4.43 -3.06 -16.01
N PRO A 106 -3.26 -2.54 -16.44
CA PRO A 106 -2.00 -3.12 -16.00
C PRO A 106 -1.81 -2.92 -14.49
N LEU A 107 -1.14 -3.86 -13.83
CA LEU A 107 -0.95 -3.87 -12.39
C LEU A 107 0.52 -3.61 -12.04
N ALA A 108 0.73 -2.74 -11.05
CA ALA A 108 2.05 -2.46 -10.50
C ALA A 108 2.36 -3.47 -9.40
N THR A 109 1.48 -3.61 -8.41
CA THR A 109 1.69 -4.50 -7.26
C THR A 109 0.44 -5.27 -6.84
N VAL A 110 0.66 -6.43 -6.23
CA VAL A 110 -0.33 -7.14 -5.39
C VAL A 110 0.36 -7.41 -4.06
N SER A 111 -0.20 -6.87 -2.97
CA SER A 111 0.53 -6.71 -1.70
C SER A 111 -0.26 -7.24 -0.52
N ALA A 112 0.35 -8.12 0.28
CA ALA A 112 -0.24 -8.68 1.49
C ALA A 112 0.42 -8.12 2.75
N PRO A 113 -0.35 -7.81 3.81
CA PRO A 113 0.19 -7.37 5.09
C PRO A 113 0.81 -8.53 5.87
N ILE A 114 1.88 -8.25 6.59
CA ILE A 114 2.46 -9.13 7.61
C ILE A 114 2.19 -8.49 8.97
N PHE A 115 1.51 -9.23 9.82
CA PHE A 115 1.08 -8.77 11.15
C PHE A 115 2.09 -9.17 12.23
N ASP A 116 2.19 -8.34 13.27
CA ASP A 116 2.79 -8.73 14.54
C ASP A 116 1.81 -9.49 15.44
N THR A 117 2.24 -9.82 16.66
CA THR A 117 1.42 -10.55 17.65
C THR A 117 0.22 -9.74 18.16
N ASP A 118 0.27 -8.42 18.05
CA ASP A 118 -0.78 -7.51 18.49
C ASP A 118 -1.79 -7.23 17.37
N GLY A 119 -1.58 -7.80 16.18
CA GLY A 119 -2.43 -7.62 15.00
C GLY A 119 -2.17 -6.33 14.24
N ASN A 120 -1.03 -5.66 14.47
CA ASN A 120 -0.62 -4.49 13.69
C ASN A 120 0.12 -4.94 12.44
N VAL A 121 -0.10 -4.25 11.32
CA VAL A 121 0.70 -4.45 10.11
C VAL A 121 2.07 -3.82 10.32
N VAL A 122 3.12 -4.64 10.37
CA VAL A 122 4.50 -4.21 10.59
C VAL A 122 5.35 -4.28 9.34
N LEU A 123 4.96 -5.13 8.38
CA LEU A 123 5.63 -5.31 7.09
C LEU A 123 4.57 -5.58 6.01
N THR A 124 4.96 -5.44 4.75
CA THR A 124 4.15 -5.86 3.61
C THR A 124 5.03 -6.63 2.62
N VAL A 125 4.51 -7.71 2.05
CA VAL A 125 5.14 -8.42 0.93
C VAL A 125 4.37 -8.08 -0.35
N SER A 126 5.09 -7.94 -1.47
CA SER A 126 4.45 -7.58 -2.75
C SER A 126 4.99 -8.42 -3.89
N ALA A 127 4.08 -8.90 -4.74
CA ALA A 127 4.40 -9.28 -6.11
C ALA A 127 4.34 -8.03 -7.01
N GLN A 128 5.20 -7.95 -8.02
CA GLN A 128 5.28 -6.80 -8.93
C GLN A 128 5.15 -7.24 -10.40
N PRO A 129 3.92 -7.44 -10.91
CA PRO A 129 3.70 -8.01 -12.24
C PRO A 129 4.05 -7.08 -13.40
N TYR A 130 3.92 -5.76 -13.22
CA TYR A 130 4.10 -4.72 -14.25
C TYR A 130 3.44 -5.03 -15.60
N SER A 131 2.27 -5.65 -15.57
CA SER A 131 1.58 -6.18 -16.73
C SER A 131 0.07 -6.30 -16.49
N ARG A 132 -0.70 -6.53 -17.55
CA ARG A 132 -2.13 -6.89 -17.44
C ARG A 132 -2.23 -8.36 -17.04
N LEU A 133 -3.12 -8.65 -16.11
CA LEU A 133 -3.39 -10.00 -15.61
C LEU A 133 -4.88 -10.30 -15.68
N THR A 134 -5.21 -11.58 -15.85
CA THR A 134 -6.60 -12.04 -15.72
C THR A 134 -7.07 -11.96 -14.27
N LEU A 135 -8.38 -11.88 -14.05
CA LEU A 135 -8.95 -11.87 -12.70
C LEU A 135 -8.52 -13.10 -11.88
N GLU A 136 -8.53 -14.27 -12.52
CA GLU A 136 -8.07 -15.52 -11.90
C GLU A 136 -6.60 -15.42 -11.47
N ARG A 137 -5.73 -14.88 -12.33
CA ARG A 137 -4.31 -14.76 -12.02
C ARG A 137 -4.05 -13.77 -10.88
N VAL A 138 -4.80 -12.67 -10.82
CA VAL A 138 -4.71 -11.71 -9.71
C VAL A 138 -5.09 -12.36 -8.39
N ARG A 139 -6.19 -13.13 -8.37
CA ARG A 139 -6.63 -13.86 -7.17
C ARG A 139 -5.59 -14.87 -6.72
N ALA A 140 -5.06 -15.67 -7.64
CA ALA A 140 -4.03 -16.66 -7.33
C ALA A 140 -2.75 -16.01 -6.78
N ILE A 141 -2.33 -14.85 -7.31
CA ILE A 141 -1.21 -14.10 -6.75
C ILE A 141 -1.54 -13.60 -5.35
N GLY A 142 -2.73 -13.02 -5.15
CA GLY A 142 -3.17 -12.54 -3.84
C GLY A 142 -3.17 -13.62 -2.77
N GLU A 143 -3.71 -14.80 -3.09
CA GLU A 143 -3.69 -15.98 -2.22
C GLU A 143 -2.26 -16.42 -1.88
N HIS A 144 -1.38 -16.54 -2.88
CA HIS A 144 0.02 -16.87 -2.61
C HIS A 144 0.75 -15.82 -1.75
N MET A 145 0.43 -14.53 -1.91
CA MET A 145 1.01 -13.47 -1.09
C MET A 145 0.50 -13.55 0.35
N LEU A 146 -0.78 -13.85 0.56
CA LEU A 146 -1.34 -14.07 1.90
C LEU A 146 -0.68 -15.28 2.59
N ASP A 147 -0.58 -16.41 1.89
CA ASP A 147 0.09 -17.61 2.40
C ASP A 147 1.55 -17.33 2.79
N PHE A 148 2.27 -16.56 1.98
CA PHE A 148 3.62 -16.15 2.31
C PHE A 148 3.66 -15.23 3.53
N ALA A 149 2.77 -14.23 3.57
CA ALA A 149 2.72 -13.25 4.64
C ALA A 149 2.42 -13.89 5.99
N GLU A 150 1.54 -14.88 6.06
CA GLU A 150 1.24 -15.65 7.27
C GLU A 150 2.48 -16.39 7.79
N ARG A 151 3.20 -17.09 6.91
CA ARG A 151 4.46 -17.77 7.28
C ARG A 151 5.52 -16.78 7.76
N ALA A 152 5.65 -15.64 7.08
CA ALA A 152 6.59 -14.60 7.46
C ALA A 152 6.22 -13.98 8.82
N GLY A 153 4.94 -13.74 9.08
CA GLY A 153 4.43 -13.21 10.36
C GLY A 153 4.78 -14.11 11.54
N THR A 154 4.72 -15.43 11.34
CA THR A 154 5.17 -16.40 12.36
C THR A 154 6.65 -16.22 12.72
N ALA A 155 7.53 -15.99 11.73
CA ALA A 155 8.94 -15.73 11.97
C ALA A 155 9.19 -14.37 12.66
N VAL A 156 8.45 -13.33 12.27
CA VAL A 156 8.50 -12.01 12.91
C VAL A 156 8.12 -12.11 14.38
N ALA A 157 7.05 -12.82 14.71
CA ALA A 157 6.61 -13.04 16.10
C ALA A 157 7.66 -13.78 16.95
N GLN A 158 8.39 -14.74 16.37
CA GLN A 158 9.45 -15.49 17.05
C GLN A 158 10.69 -14.63 17.34
N GLN A 159 11.05 -13.71 16.44
CA GLN A 159 12.17 -12.79 16.66
C GLN A 159 11.88 -11.76 17.76
N VAL A 160 10.66 -11.22 17.83
CA VAL A 160 10.24 -10.28 18.89
C VAL A 160 10.19 -10.95 20.27
N SER A 161 9.94 -12.26 20.32
CA SER A 161 9.90 -13.05 21.57
C SER A 161 11.28 -13.46 22.10
N THR A 162 12.35 -13.23 21.34
CA THR A 162 13.72 -13.56 21.77
C THR A 162 14.43 -12.27 22.20
N PRO A 163 14.44 -11.90 23.50
CA PRO A 163 15.17 -10.72 23.93
C PRO A 163 16.65 -10.95 23.67
N ASP A 164 17.28 -9.92 23.13
CA ASP A 164 18.69 -9.88 22.76
C ASP A 164 19.57 -10.48 23.88
N ARG A 165 20.05 -11.71 23.68
CA ARG A 165 20.94 -12.42 24.62
C ARG A 165 22.37 -11.90 24.56
N ALA A 166 22.60 -10.75 23.95
CA ALA A 166 23.90 -10.11 23.80
C ALA A 166 24.06 -8.86 24.69
N ASN A 167 23.75 -8.95 25.99
CA ASN A 167 24.39 -8.04 26.96
C ASN A 167 24.43 -8.61 28.39
N ARG A 168 25.14 -9.72 28.58
CA ARG A 168 25.74 -10.09 29.88
C ARG A 168 27.13 -10.65 29.64
N GLY A 169 28.14 -9.79 29.77
CA GLY A 169 29.53 -10.24 29.80
C GLY A 169 30.53 -9.10 29.71
N SER A 170 30.76 -8.40 30.83
CA SER A 170 32.07 -8.13 31.44
C SER A 170 31.94 -7.10 32.55
#